data_AF-A0A1E3QCF3-F1
#
_entry.id   AF-A0A1E3QCF3-F1
#
_cell.length_a   1.000
_cell.length_b   1.000
_cell.length_c   1.000
_cell.angle_alpha   90.00
_cell.angle_beta   90.00
_cell.angle_gamma   90.00
#
_symmetry.space_group_name_H-M   'P 1'
#
loop_
_entity.id
_entity.type
_entity.pdbx_description
1 polymer ?
#
loop_
_entity_poly.entity_id
_entity_poly.type
_entity_poly.pdbx_seq_one_letter_code
_entity_poly.pdbx_strand_id
1 'polypeptide(L)' 'MPKIGYGSNKKTRHLMPSGHKAFVVRNVADVELLLMHSKTYAAEIAHNVSSRKRISILEKAKQLGVKVTNPTAKLRLEG' A
#
# COMPACT_ATOMS: atom_id res chain seq x y z
N MET A 1 12.97 -3.76 29.01
CA MET A 1 13.77 -4.30 27.88
C MET A 1 12.87 -5.13 26.96
N PRO A 2 12.93 -4.95 25.63
CA PRO A 2 12.28 -5.84 24.68
C PRO A 2 12.90 -7.25 24.74
N LYS A 3 12.04 -8.28 24.77
CA LYS A 3 12.38 -9.70 24.84
C LYS A 3 11.86 -10.43 23.59
N ILE A 4 12.50 -11.54 23.23
CA ILE A 4 12.11 -12.39 22.09
C ILE A 4 10.65 -12.89 22.20
N GLY A 5 10.14 -13.08 23.43
CA GLY A 5 8.77 -13.50 23.70
C GLY A 5 7.66 -12.49 23.34
N TYR A 6 8.00 -11.23 23.04
CA TYR A 6 7.04 -10.25 22.53
C TYR A 6 6.82 -10.34 21.02
N GLY A 7 7.54 -11.24 20.33
CA GLY A 7 7.39 -11.43 18.88
C GLY A 7 5.98 -11.88 18.51
N SER A 8 5.35 -11.16 17.57
CA SER A 8 4.05 -11.55 17.02
C SER A 8 4.15 -12.90 16.27
N ASN A 9 3.03 -13.63 16.23
CA ASN A 9 2.92 -14.91 15.52
C ASN A 9 3.46 -14.79 14.08
N LYS A 10 4.28 -15.76 13.64
CA LYS A 10 4.89 -15.77 12.29
C LYS A 10 3.87 -15.60 11.17
N LYS A 11 2.64 -16.12 11.33
CA LYS A 11 1.57 -16.00 10.32
C LYS A 11 1.00 -14.58 10.22
N THR A 12 0.96 -13.83 11.32
CA THR A 12 0.36 -12.50 11.37
C THR A 12 1.38 -11.38 11.35
N ARG A 13 2.67 -11.71 11.43
CA ARG A 13 3.76 -10.73 11.35
C ARG A 13 3.69 -9.95 10.04
N HIS A 14 3.80 -8.63 10.12
CA HIS A 14 3.72 -7.68 9.00
C HIS A 14 2.33 -7.54 8.33
N LEU A 15 1.27 -8.14 8.90
CA LEU A 15 -0.09 -7.84 8.47
C LEU A 15 -0.53 -6.49 9.05
N MET A 16 -1.21 -5.71 8.22
CA MET A 16 -1.95 -4.54 8.64
C MET A 16 -3.26 -4.97 9.32
N PRO A 17 -3.91 -4.08 10.10
CA PRO A 17 -5.24 -4.34 10.65
C PRO A 17 -6.30 -4.68 9.60
N SER A 18 -6.08 -4.25 8.35
CA SER A 18 -6.92 -4.60 7.20
C SER A 18 -6.77 -6.06 6.72
N GLY A 19 -5.87 -6.85 7.32
CA GLY A 19 -5.56 -8.22 6.90
C GLY A 19 -4.61 -8.33 5.70
N HIS A 20 -4.13 -7.21 5.16
CA HIS A 20 -3.22 -7.17 4.00
C HIS A 20 -1.79 -6.88 4.45
N LYS A 21 -0.81 -7.28 3.65
CA LYS A 21 0.59 -6.83 3.79
C LYS A 21 0.78 -5.52 3.04
N ALA A 22 1.43 -4.54 3.65
CA ALA A 22 1.75 -3.29 2.97
C ALA A 22 2.84 -3.52 1.91
N PHE A 23 2.58 -3.09 0.67
CA PHE A 23 3.56 -3.11 -0.43
C PHE A 23 3.76 -1.69 -0.94
N VAL A 24 5.00 -1.20 -0.86
CA VAL A 24 5.32 0.18 -1.24
C VAL A 24 5.45 0.32 -2.75
N VAL A 25 4.56 1.08 -3.37
CA VAL A 25 4.54 1.36 -4.81
C VAL A 25 5.10 2.75 -5.13
N ARG A 26 5.88 2.85 -6.20
CA ARG A 26 6.52 4.10 -6.67
C ARG A 26 6.05 4.50 -8.08
N ASN A 27 5.54 3.55 -8.85
CA ASN A 27 5.08 3.74 -10.22
C ASN A 27 3.86 2.85 -10.53
N VAL A 28 3.35 2.94 -11.76
CA VAL A 28 2.17 2.19 -12.21
C VAL A 28 2.48 0.70 -12.41
N ALA A 29 3.69 0.35 -12.87
CA ALA A 29 4.11 -1.04 -13.05
C ALA A 29 4.18 -1.81 -11.72
N ASP A 30 4.56 -1.12 -10.62
CA ASP A 30 4.54 -1.71 -9.28
C ASP A 30 3.12 -2.11 -8.85
N VAL A 31 2.09 -1.42 -9.35
CA VAL A 31 0.69 -1.77 -9.09
C VAL A 31 0.28 -3.01 -9.90
N GLU A 32 0.82 -3.18 -11.10
CA GLU A 32 0.54 -4.35 -11.94
C GLU A 32 1.08 -5.64 -11.32
N LEU A 33 2.20 -5.58 -10.59
CA LEU A 33 2.71 -6.70 -9.80
C LEU A 33 1.71 -7.17 -8.73
N LEU A 34 0.83 -6.29 -8.27
CA LEU A 34 -0.18 -6.62 -7.25
C LEU A 34 -1.45 -7.24 -7.83
N LEU A 35 -1.57 -7.37 -9.16
CA LEU A 35 -2.75 -7.94 -9.81
C LEU A 35 -3.07 -9.35 -9.30
N MET A 36 -2.06 -10.23 -9.26
CA MET A 36 -2.23 -11.61 -8.78
C MET A 36 -2.31 -11.73 -7.24
N HIS A 37 -1.93 -10.66 -6.53
CA HIS A 37 -1.83 -10.68 -5.06
C HIS A 37 -2.73 -9.65 -4.37
N SER A 38 -3.78 -9.19 -5.05
CA SER A 38 -4.71 -8.14 -4.58
C SER A 38 -5.38 -8.46 -3.24
N LYS A 39 -5.59 -9.74 -2.92
CA LYS A 39 -6.16 -10.20 -1.64
C LYS A 39 -5.14 -10.23 -0.49
N THR A 40 -3.86 -10.34 -0.80
CA THR A 40 -2.81 -10.52 0.20
C THR A 40 -2.07 -9.22 0.49
N TYR A 41 -1.98 -8.32 -0.48
CA TYR A 41 -1.23 -7.08 -0.37
C TYR A 41 -2.10 -5.86 -0.62
N ALA A 42 -1.80 -4.78 0.10
CA ALA A 42 -2.33 -3.46 -0.14
C ALA A 42 -1.21 -2.55 -0.64
N ALA A 43 -1.51 -1.72 -1.63
CA ALA A 43 -0.56 -0.76 -2.18
C ALA A 43 -0.42 0.45 -1.24
N GLU A 44 0.80 0.81 -0.91
CA GLU A 44 1.14 2.03 -0.19
C GLU A 44 1.98 2.92 -1.09
N ILE A 45 1.47 4.09 -1.46
CA ILE A 45 2.16 4.96 -2.41
C ILE A 45 3.29 5.69 -1.69
N ALA A 46 4.53 5.50 -2.15
CA ALA A 46 5.71 6.08 -1.54
C ALA A 46 5.61 7.62 -1.38
N HIS A 47 6.20 8.13 -0.31
CA HIS A 47 6.12 9.56 0.04
C HIS A 47 6.79 10.48 -0.99
N ASN A 48 7.73 9.98 -1.78
CA ASN A 48 8.47 10.74 -2.79
C ASN A 48 7.71 10.88 -4.12
N VAL A 49 6.57 10.19 -4.29
CA VAL A 49 5.75 10.28 -5.51
C VAL A 49 5.02 11.62 -5.57
N SER A 50 5.04 12.28 -6.73
CA SER A 50 4.34 13.55 -6.99
C SER A 50 2.83 13.36 -7.15
N SER A 51 2.04 14.38 -6.84
CA SER A 51 0.56 14.31 -6.86
C SER A 51 0.01 13.85 -8.20
N ARG A 52 0.56 14.33 -9.33
CA ARG A 52 0.17 13.90 -10.68
C ARG A 52 0.34 12.39 -10.88
N LYS A 53 1.48 11.83 -10.45
CA LYS A 53 1.76 10.40 -10.58
C LYS A 53 0.93 9.56 -9.61
N ARG A 54 0.59 10.11 -8.44
CA ARG A 54 -0.33 9.47 -7.48
C ARG A 54 -1.71 9.26 -8.08
N ILE A 55 -2.23 10.22 -8.86
CA ILE A 55 -3.52 10.09 -9.56
C ILE A 55 -3.47 8.89 -10.53
N SER A 56 -2.45 8.78 -11.36
CA SER A 56 -2.31 7.64 -12.29
C SER A 56 -2.20 6.29 -11.58
N ILE A 57 -1.48 6.24 -10.45
CA ILE A 57 -1.36 5.04 -9.61
C ILE A 57 -2.72 4.68 -8.99
N LEU A 58 -3.48 5.65 -8.49
CA LEU A 58 -4.81 5.45 -7.93
C LEU A 58 -5.81 4.93 -8.97
N GLU A 59 -5.79 5.50 -10.17
CA GLU A 59 -6.64 5.08 -11.27
C GLU A 59 -6.36 3.63 -11.67
N LYS A 60 -5.09 3.27 -11.86
CA LYS A 60 -4.70 1.89 -12.15
C LYS A 60 -5.05 0.94 -11.01
N ALA A 61 -4.80 1.33 -9.76
CA ALA A 61 -5.16 0.50 -8.60
C ALA A 61 -6.67 0.24 -8.53
N LYS A 62 -7.50 1.24 -8.85
CA LYS A 62 -8.95 1.11 -8.94
C LYS A 62 -9.38 0.14 -10.06
N GLN A 63 -8.74 0.22 -11.23
CA GLN A 63 -9.00 -0.71 -12.34
C GLN A 63 -8.65 -2.16 -11.99
N LEU A 64 -7.56 -2.37 -11.25
CA LEU A 64 -7.09 -3.71 -10.85
C LEU A 64 -7.74 -4.22 -9.55
N GLY A 65 -8.58 -3.40 -8.89
CA GLY A 65 -9.21 -3.76 -7.61
C GLY A 65 -8.23 -3.85 -6.44
N VAL A 66 -7.07 -3.20 -6.52
CA VAL A 66 -6.04 -3.20 -5.46
C VAL A 66 -6.36 -2.12 -4.43
N LYS A 67 -6.36 -2.49 -3.15
CA LYS A 67 -6.59 -1.55 -2.05
C LYS A 67 -5.36 -0.64 -1.85
N VAL A 68 -5.59 0.67 -1.82
CA VAL A 68 -4.54 1.68 -1.52
C VAL A 68 -4.68 2.17 -0.08
N THR A 69 -3.59 2.20 0.68
CA THR A 69 -3.60 2.56 2.12
C THR A 69 -3.62 4.07 2.37
N ASN A 70 -3.04 4.86 1.45
CA ASN A 70 -2.91 6.31 1.57
C ASN A 70 -3.48 7.09 0.37
N PRO A 71 -4.76 6.91 0.01
CA PRO A 71 -5.32 7.44 -1.23
C PRO A 71 -5.36 8.97 -1.30
N THR A 72 -5.48 9.67 -0.16
CA THR A 72 -5.64 11.13 -0.12
C THR A 72 -4.35 11.91 0.07
N ALA A 73 -3.21 11.23 0.31
CA ALA A 73 -1.97 11.94 0.63
C ALA A 73 -1.48 12.77 -0.57
N LYS A 74 -1.00 13.99 -0.30
CA LYS A 74 -0.57 15.00 -1.30
C LYS A 74 -1.62 15.43 -2.35
N LEU A 75 -2.86 14.94 -2.26
CA LEU A 75 -3.99 15.45 -3.05
C LEU A 75 -4.73 16.56 -2.30
N ARG A 76 -4.59 16.59 -0.96
CA ARG A 76 -5.10 17.68 -0.12
C ARG A 76 -4.03 18.76 -0.01
N LEU A 77 -4.02 19.67 -0.97
CA LEU A 77 -3.18 20.87 -0.98
C LEU A 77 -4.02 22.08 -1.40
N GLU A 78 -5.22 22.19 -0.83
CA GLU A 78 -6.01 23.43 -0.78
C GLU A 78 -6.76 23.46 0.56
N GLY A 79 -6.53 24.54 1.30
CA GLY A 79 -6.97 24.83 2.65
C GLY A 79 -6.21 26.03 3.15
#